data_AF-A0A6B2M9I6-F1
#
_entry.id   AF-A0A6B2M9I6-F1
#
_cell.length_a   1.000
_cell.length_b   1.000
_cell.length_c   1.000
_cell.angle_alpha   90.00
_cell.angle_beta   90.00
_cell.angle_gamma   90.00
#
_symmetry.space_group_name_H-M   'P 1'
#
loop_
_entity.id
_entity.type
_entity.pdbx_description
1 polymer ?
#
loop_
_entity_poly.entity_id
_entity_poly.type
_entity_poly.pdbx_seq_one_letter_code
_entity_poly.pdbx_strand_id
1 'polypeptide(L)'
;MADSISDEELFELWLNNFLKWLEVLTMEPVELCDTWGNYNVAWELVSDLNTAGSFIVAVKCGYLTERQKQEIRVFLDSLTLIPKSLLVSATTAAANRKAMSDACWVRYREGALALLVILRPAAERNREYFSRQK
;
A
#
# COMPACT_ATOMS: atom_id res chain seq x y z
N MET A 1 -14.78 22.56 -18.39
CA MET A 1 -14.97 22.61 -16.92
C MET A 1 -14.25 21.40 -16.38
N ALA A 2 -13.26 21.57 -15.51
CA ALA A 2 -12.62 20.42 -14.88
C ALA A 2 -13.62 19.86 -13.87
N ASP A 3 -14.19 18.69 -14.13
CA ASP A 3 -14.98 17.98 -13.13
C ASP A 3 -14.08 17.76 -11.91
N SER A 4 -14.45 18.38 -10.80
CA SER A 4 -13.76 18.17 -9.53
C SER A 4 -14.11 16.76 -9.04
N ILE A 5 -13.09 15.92 -8.86
CA ILE A 5 -13.23 14.62 -8.20
C ILE A 5 -13.96 14.80 -6.87
N SER A 6 -15.01 14.01 -6.64
CA SER A 6 -15.78 14.06 -5.39
C SER A 6 -14.97 13.49 -4.22
N ASP A 7 -15.29 13.88 -2.98
CA ASP A 7 -14.61 13.34 -1.79
C ASP A 7 -14.75 11.81 -1.69
N GLU A 8 -15.90 11.25 -2.11
CA GLU A 8 -16.13 9.80 -2.18
C GLU A 8 -15.20 9.15 -3.21
N GLU A 9 -15.15 9.68 -4.42
CA GLU A 9 -14.26 9.18 -5.48
C GLU A 9 -12.79 9.25 -5.07
N LEU A 10 -12.39 10.34 -4.40
CA LEU A 10 -11.05 10.49 -3.87
C LEU A 10 -10.75 9.41 -2.83
N PHE A 11 -11.65 9.17 -1.87
CA PHE A 11 -11.51 8.08 -0.89
C PHE A 11 -11.37 6.71 -1.57
N GLU A 12 -12.21 6.41 -2.56
CA GLU A 12 -12.19 5.12 -3.25
C GLU A 12 -10.90 4.93 -4.07
N LEU A 13 -10.38 5.98 -4.72
CA LEU A 13 -9.10 5.94 -5.42
C LEU A 13 -7.94 5.66 -4.46
N TRP A 14 -7.89 6.35 -3.32
CA TRP A 14 -6.84 6.16 -2.32
C TRP A 14 -6.92 4.81 -1.62
N LEU A 15 -8.13 4.33 -1.31
CA LEU A 15 -8.32 2.99 -0.77
C LEU A 15 -7.89 1.92 -1.78
N ASN A 16 -8.23 2.09 -3.06
CA ASN A 16 -7.81 1.17 -4.11
C ASN A 16 -6.28 1.12 -4.24
N ASN A 17 -5.63 2.28 -4.24
CA ASN A 17 -4.17 2.37 -4.28
C ASN A 17 -3.54 1.71 -3.06
N PHE A 18 -4.05 1.99 -1.86
CA PHE A 18 -3.55 1.38 -0.64
C PHE A 18 -3.66 -0.15 -0.66
N LEU A 19 -4.82 -0.69 -1.07
CA LEU A 19 -5.03 -2.14 -1.20
C LEU A 19 -4.07 -2.77 -2.21
N LYS A 20 -3.87 -2.14 -3.37
CA LYS A 20 -2.90 -2.61 -4.38
C LYS A 20 -1.47 -2.63 -3.82
N TRP A 21 -1.06 -1.59 -3.09
CA TRP A 21 0.28 -1.56 -2.51
C TRP A 21 0.48 -2.60 -1.40
N LEU A 22 -0.56 -2.90 -0.62
CA LEU A 22 -0.53 -4.02 0.31
C LEU A 22 -0.37 -5.34 -0.44
N GLU A 23 -1.14 -5.58 -1.50
CA GLU A 23 -1.02 -6.79 -2.33
C GLU A 23 0.38 -6.91 -2.92
N VAL A 24 0.94 -5.83 -3.46
CA VAL A 24 2.31 -5.79 -3.99
C VAL A 24 3.34 -6.14 -2.92
N LEU A 25 3.20 -5.64 -1.69
CA LEU A 25 4.10 -6.00 -0.59
C LEU A 25 4.04 -7.49 -0.23
N THR A 26 2.93 -8.18 -0.50
CA THR A 26 2.84 -9.63 -0.28
C THR A 26 3.54 -10.47 -1.34
N MET A 27 3.94 -9.89 -2.47
CA MET A 27 4.61 -10.61 -3.56
C MET A 27 6.05 -10.98 -3.19
N GLU A 28 6.59 -12.01 -3.86
CA GLU A 28 7.99 -12.36 -3.71
C GLU A 28 8.90 -11.30 -4.34
N PRO A 29 10.09 -11.01 -3.76
CA PRO A 29 10.99 -9.95 -4.23
C PRO A 29 11.37 -10.06 -5.69
N VAL A 30 11.55 -11.30 -6.17
CA VAL A 30 11.90 -11.58 -7.56
C VAL A 30 10.72 -11.24 -8.47
N GLU A 31 9.52 -11.72 -8.15
CA GLU A 31 8.30 -11.44 -8.92
C GLU A 31 7.98 -9.95 -8.95
N LEU A 32 8.20 -9.26 -7.84
CA LEU A 32 7.96 -7.82 -7.72
C LEU A 32 8.98 -7.02 -8.54
N CYS A 33 10.29 -7.30 -8.42
CA CYS A 33 11.31 -6.63 -9.20
C CYS A 33 11.22 -6.95 -10.70
N ASP A 34 10.79 -8.14 -11.08
CA ASP A 34 10.64 -8.51 -12.49
C ASP A 34 9.38 -7.88 -13.11
N THR A 35 8.30 -7.72 -12.32
CA THR A 35 7.08 -7.03 -12.77
C THR A 35 7.25 -5.50 -12.87
N TRP A 36 8.09 -4.91 -12.01
CA TRP A 36 8.22 -3.44 -11.88
C TRP A 36 9.56 -2.87 -12.40
N GLY A 37 10.53 -3.70 -12.77
CA GLY A 37 11.76 -3.30 -13.45
C GLY A 37 12.72 -2.45 -12.59
N ASN A 38 13.09 -1.26 -13.08
CA ASN A 38 14.02 -0.33 -12.41
C ASN A 38 13.34 0.61 -11.40
N TYR A 39 12.06 0.39 -11.12
CA TYR A 39 11.32 1.09 -10.07
C TYR A 39 12.06 0.92 -8.73
N ASN A 40 12.19 1.98 -7.94
CA ASN A 40 12.81 1.94 -6.62
C ASN A 40 11.86 1.28 -5.61
N VAL A 41 11.62 -0.01 -5.83
CA VAL A 41 10.55 -0.81 -5.25
C VAL A 41 10.45 -0.62 -3.74
N ALA A 42 11.57 -0.74 -3.01
CA ALA A 42 11.54 -0.69 -1.55
C ALA A 42 11.10 0.68 -1.02
N TRP A 43 11.65 1.76 -1.58
CA TRP A 43 11.32 3.12 -1.14
C TRP A 43 9.92 3.53 -1.60
N GLU A 44 9.57 3.26 -2.87
CA GLU A 44 8.29 3.65 -3.44
C GLU A 44 7.14 2.91 -2.77
N LEU A 45 7.29 1.61 -2.52
CA LEU A 45 6.30 0.83 -1.79
C LEU A 45 6.02 1.40 -0.40
N VAL A 46 7.06 1.77 0.35
CA VAL A 46 6.90 2.39 1.68
C VAL A 46 6.30 3.78 1.57
N SER A 47 6.74 4.59 0.61
CA SER A 47 6.24 5.95 0.39
C SER A 47 4.76 5.95 0.02
N ASP A 48 4.35 5.06 -0.89
CA ASP A 48 2.98 5.00 -1.39
C ASP A 48 2.02 4.37 -0.38
N LEU A 49 2.46 3.35 0.37
CA LEU A 49 1.70 2.85 1.52
C LEU A 49 1.45 3.95 2.54
N ASN A 50 2.48 4.73 2.89
CA ASN A 50 2.34 5.82 3.85
C ASN A 50 1.42 6.92 3.33
N THR A 51 1.58 7.34 2.08
CA THR A 51 0.75 8.39 1.47
C THR A 51 -0.72 7.96 1.42
N ALA A 52 -0.99 6.80 0.83
CA ALA A 52 -2.35 6.32 0.64
C ALA A 52 -3.02 5.95 1.97
N GLY A 53 -2.30 5.24 2.84
CA GLY A 53 -2.80 4.84 4.16
C GLY A 53 -3.09 6.03 5.06
N SER A 54 -2.21 7.05 5.09
CA SER A 54 -2.45 8.27 5.87
C SER A 54 -3.67 9.04 5.37
N PHE A 55 -3.85 9.09 4.04
CA PHE A 55 -4.99 9.77 3.43
C PHE A 55 -6.33 9.12 3.84
N ILE A 56 -6.48 7.81 3.63
CA ILE A 56 -7.74 7.09 3.93
C ILE A 56 -8.07 7.06 5.43
N VAL A 57 -7.07 7.23 6.29
CA VAL A 57 -7.25 7.35 7.74
C VAL A 57 -7.71 8.76 8.15
N ALA A 58 -7.26 9.79 7.44
CA ALA A 58 -7.53 11.20 7.77
C ALA A 58 -8.87 11.71 7.21
N VAL A 59 -9.31 11.15 6.09
CA VAL A 59 -10.53 11.59 5.43
C VAL A 59 -11.78 11.25 6.26
N LYS A 60 -12.73 12.19 6.29
CA LYS A 60 -13.97 12.07 7.08
C LYS A 60 -15.05 11.26 6.37
N CYS A 61 -15.07 11.31 5.04
CA CYS A 61 -15.94 10.46 4.23
C CYS A 61 -15.26 9.10 4.03
N GLY A 62 -16.02 8.02 4.17
CA GLY A 62 -15.51 6.67 4.04
C GLY A 62 -16.21 5.72 5.00
N TYR A 63 -16.07 4.43 4.72
CA TYR A 63 -16.72 3.36 5.47
C TYR A 63 -15.75 2.52 6.31
N LEU A 64 -14.49 2.96 6.45
CA LEU A 64 -13.56 2.32 7.36
C LEU A 64 -14.01 2.49 8.80
N THR A 65 -14.13 1.38 9.51
CA THR A 65 -14.37 1.39 10.95
C THR A 65 -13.16 1.98 11.69
N GLU A 66 -13.37 2.50 12.90
CA GLU A 66 -12.26 3.00 13.73
C GLU A 66 -11.22 1.92 14.04
N ARG A 67 -11.67 0.65 14.16
CA ARG A 67 -10.74 -0.49 14.27
C ARG A 67 -9.87 -0.63 13.02
N GLN A 68 -10.45 -0.61 11.82
CA GLN A 68 -9.67 -0.71 10.57
C GLN A 68 -8.68 0.45 10.43
N LYS A 69 -9.10 1.68 10.76
CA LYS A 69 -8.21 2.85 10.75
C LYS A 69 -7.06 2.68 11.74
N GLN A 70 -7.33 2.13 12.93
CA GLN A 70 -6.29 1.88 13.92
C GLN A 70 -5.27 0.84 13.44
N GLU A 71 -5.72 -0.25 12.83
CA GLU A 71 -4.84 -1.30 12.29
C GLU A 71 -3.99 -0.76 11.12
N ILE A 72 -4.54 0.11 10.28
CA ILE A 72 -3.77 0.82 9.25
C ILE A 72 -2.68 1.67 9.92
N ARG A 73 -2.99 2.50 10.92
CA ARG A 73 -2.00 3.33 11.63
C ARG A 73 -0.87 2.48 12.23
N VAL A 74 -1.22 1.41 12.93
CA VAL A 74 -0.24 0.50 13.54
C VAL A 74 0.69 -0.10 12.48
N PHE A 75 0.12 -0.52 11.34
CA PHE A 75 0.91 -1.04 10.24
C PHE A 75 1.85 0.02 9.65
N LEU A 76 1.35 1.24 9.39
CA LEU A 76 2.17 2.34 8.86
C LEU A 76 3.31 2.74 9.83
N ASP A 77 3.01 2.82 11.13
CA ASP A 77 4.00 3.10 12.17
C ASP A 77 5.12 2.04 12.16
N SER A 78 4.79 0.77 11.91
CA SER A 78 5.78 -0.30 11.83
C SER A 78 6.74 -0.15 10.63
N LEU A 79 6.31 0.48 9.53
CA LEU A 79 7.16 0.72 8.36
C LEU A 79 8.28 1.72 8.67
N THR A 80 8.10 2.59 9.66
CA THR A 80 9.16 3.52 10.12
C THR A 80 10.38 2.80 10.71
N LEU A 81 10.21 1.53 11.08
CA LEU A 81 11.28 0.68 11.63
C LEU A 81 12.10 -0.03 10.54
N ILE A 82 11.78 0.18 9.25
CA ILE A 82 12.58 -0.37 8.14
C ILE A 82 13.95 0.33 8.14
N PRO A 83 15.06 -0.43 8.10
CA PRO A 83 16.38 0.16 7.98
C PRO A 83 16.49 1.08 6.77
N LYS A 84 16.91 2.34 6.98
CA LYS A 84 17.10 3.32 5.88
C LYS A 84 18.10 2.85 4.82
N SER A 85 19.02 1.96 5.19
CA SER A 85 19.96 1.31 4.26
C SER A 85 19.28 0.43 3.20
N LEU A 86 18.03 0.00 3.44
CA LEU A 86 17.21 -0.75 2.49
C LEU A 86 16.31 0.16 1.66
N LEU A 87 16.10 1.41 2.09
CA LEU A 87 15.29 2.42 1.39
C LEU A 87 16.17 3.38 0.56
N VAL A 88 17.20 2.83 -0.08
CA VAL A 88 18.13 3.60 -0.91
C VAL A 88 17.54 3.86 -2.29
N SER A 89 17.97 4.93 -2.94
CA SER A 89 17.60 5.22 -4.34
C SER A 89 18.28 4.23 -5.29
N ALA A 90 17.71 3.03 -5.40
CA ALA A 90 18.20 1.97 -6.26
C ALA A 90 17.77 2.23 -7.70
N THR A 91 18.75 2.51 -8.57
CA THR A 91 18.51 2.81 -9.99
C THR A 91 18.67 1.58 -10.90
N THR A 92 18.87 0.40 -10.32
CA THR A 92 19.04 -0.85 -11.07
C THR A 92 18.21 -1.98 -10.46
N ALA A 93 17.68 -2.86 -11.31
CA ALA A 93 16.96 -4.06 -10.86
C ALA A 93 17.76 -4.93 -9.87
N ALA A 94 19.09 -5.03 -10.02
CA ALA A 94 19.94 -5.78 -9.10
C ALA A 94 20.00 -5.16 -7.70
N ALA A 95 20.08 -3.83 -7.60
CA ALA A 95 20.05 -3.12 -6.33
C ALA A 95 18.67 -3.23 -5.66
N ASN A 96 17.58 -3.11 -6.42
CA ASN A 96 16.22 -3.31 -5.91
C ASN A 96 15.99 -4.72 -5.38
N ARG A 97 16.40 -5.75 -6.14
CA ARG A 97 16.33 -7.15 -5.67
C ARG A 97 17.13 -7.35 -4.39
N LYS A 98 18.34 -6.79 -4.30
CA LYS A 98 19.16 -6.90 -3.09
C LYS A 98 18.47 -6.27 -1.87
N ALA A 99 17.87 -5.09 -2.03
CA ALA A 99 17.13 -4.43 -0.97
C ALA A 99 15.90 -5.23 -0.53
N MET A 100 15.12 -5.76 -1.49
CA MET A 100 13.89 -6.51 -1.24
C MET A 100 14.13 -7.96 -0.76
N SER A 101 15.34 -8.49 -0.93
CA SER A 101 15.72 -9.84 -0.46
C SER A 101 16.09 -9.88 1.02
N ASP A 102 16.13 -8.75 1.73
CA ASP A 102 16.42 -8.73 3.16
C ASP A 102 15.30 -9.46 3.94
N ALA A 103 15.69 -10.27 4.92
CA ALA A 103 14.73 -11.02 5.74
C ALA A 103 13.80 -10.09 6.56
N CYS A 104 14.16 -8.82 6.76
CA CYS A 104 13.29 -7.87 7.44
C CYS A 104 11.94 -7.67 6.74
N TRP A 105 11.85 -7.94 5.42
CA TRP A 105 10.60 -7.80 4.68
C TRP A 105 9.54 -8.83 5.06
N VAL A 106 9.93 -10.00 5.58
CA VAL A 106 9.01 -11.10 5.93
C VAL A 106 7.91 -10.63 6.88
N ARG A 107 8.28 -9.97 8.00
CA ARG A 107 7.30 -9.45 8.97
C ARG A 107 6.33 -8.43 8.37
N TYR A 108 6.77 -7.68 7.35
CA TYR A 108 5.95 -6.67 6.70
C TYR A 108 4.99 -7.31 5.69
N ARG A 109 5.39 -8.39 5.01
CA ARG A 109 4.46 -9.18 4.19
C ARG A 109 3.39 -9.84 5.03
N GLU A 110 3.78 -10.43 6.17
CA GLU A 110 2.84 -11.01 7.14
C GLU A 110 1.87 -9.96 7.69
N GLY A 111 2.37 -8.78 8.05
CA GLY A 111 1.54 -7.65 8.48
C GLY A 111 0.59 -7.17 7.38
N ALA A 112 1.05 -7.09 6.14
CA ALA A 112 0.22 -6.71 5.00
C ALA A 112 -0.90 -7.74 4.73
N LEU A 113 -0.58 -9.04 4.78
CA LEU A 113 -1.56 -10.12 4.67
C LEU A 113 -2.64 -10.03 5.76
N ALA A 114 -2.23 -9.82 7.01
CA ALA A 114 -3.16 -9.66 8.12
C ALA A 114 -4.07 -8.43 7.92
N LEU A 115 -3.49 -7.31 7.47
CA LEU A 115 -4.24 -6.08 7.20
C LEU A 115 -5.22 -6.24 6.03
N LEU A 116 -4.84 -6.95 4.95
CA LEU A 116 -5.75 -7.29 3.85
C LEU A 116 -6.96 -8.10 4.31
N VAL A 117 -6.78 -9.02 5.26
CA VAL A 117 -7.91 -9.77 5.86
C VAL A 117 -8.85 -8.82 6.61
N ILE A 118 -8.31 -7.90 7.40
CA ILE A 118 -9.08 -6.90 8.17
C ILE A 118 -9.83 -5.93 7.24
N LEU A 119 -9.22 -5.59 6.10
CA LEU A 119 -9.78 -4.67 5.11
C LEU A 119 -10.66 -5.35 4.06
N ARG A 120 -10.86 -6.67 4.12
CA ARG A 120 -11.69 -7.40 3.13
C ARG A 120 -13.08 -6.77 2.90
N PRO A 121 -13.86 -6.41 3.94
CA PRO A 121 -15.17 -5.76 3.71
C PRO A 121 -15.05 -4.41 3.00
N ALA A 122 -13.95 -3.69 3.22
CA ALA A 122 -13.68 -2.42 2.55
C ALA A 122 -13.25 -2.65 1.09
N ALA A 123 -12.43 -3.67 0.83
CA ALA A 123 -12.01 -4.05 -0.52
C ALA A 123 -13.18 -4.50 -1.40
N GLU A 124 -14.15 -5.22 -0.83
CA GLU A 124 -15.38 -5.62 -1.53
C GLU A 124 -16.19 -4.40 -1.97
N ARG A 125 -16.42 -3.44 -1.07
CA ARG A 125 -17.12 -2.19 -1.39
C ARG A 125 -16.40 -1.34 -2.43
N ASN A 126 -15.08 -1.20 -2.29
CA ASN A 126 -14.24 -0.48 -3.25
C ASN A 126 -14.35 -1.09 -4.65
N ARG A 127 -14.32 -2.43 -4.73
CA ARG A 127 -14.50 -3.15 -6.01
C ARG A 127 -15.89 -2.93 -6.60
N GLU A 128 -16.92 -2.97 -5.78
CA GLU A 128 -18.28 -2.66 -6.22
C GLU A 128 -18.39 -1.25 -6.78
N TYR A 129 -17.80 -0.25 -6.11
CA TYR A 129 -17.77 1.14 -6.58
C TYR A 129 -17.23 1.24 -8.01
N PHE A 130 -16.02 0.71 -8.26
CA PHE A 130 -15.42 0.75 -9.60
C PHE A 130 -16.12 -0.13 -10.63
N SER A 131 -16.86 -1.17 -10.20
CA SER A 131 -17.64 -2.00 -11.13
C SER A 131 -18.88 -1.28 -11.66
N ARG A 132 -19.45 -0.34 -10.89
CA ARG A 132 -20.64 0.44 -11.26
C ARG A 132 -20.34 1.64 -12.17
N GLN A 133 -19.07 2.01 -12.30
CA GLN A 133 -18.60 3.10 -13.15
C GLN A 133 -18.15 2.66 -14.54
N LYS A 134 -18.11 1.35 -14.81
CA LYS A 134 -17.84 0.78 -16.14
C LYS A 134 -19.12 0.68 -16.95
#